data_AF-A0A7S1UPM9-F1
#
_entry.id   AF-A0A7S1UPM9-F1
#
_cell.length_a   1.000
_cell.length_b   1.000
_cell.length_c   1.000
_cell.angle_alpha   90.00
_cell.angle_beta   90.00
_cell.angle_gamma   90.00
#
_symmetry.space_group_name_H-M   'P 1'
#
loop_
_entity.id
_entity.type
_entity.pdbx_description
1 polymer ?
#
loop_
_entity_poly.entity_id
_entity_poly.type
_entity_poly.pdbx_seq_one_letter_code
_entity_poly.pdbx_strand_id
1 'polypeptide(L)'
;PGEPRPRGLESIDVSKVERALKKLRNILDSQAIPTLEYWIDPNRNKDVNIGCLVHSHLLYLFKNYDYEDLDFRAVSVILSSQVYLTINHRFSASIFDDLQDTPNPTHPPPSIQIAQSEIFDIIQSHRYNILRFAREKVEQGDNAMEAVVRVA
;
A
#
# COMPACT_ATOMS: atom_id res chain seq x y z
N PRO A 1 -10.94 41.90 -26.10
CA PRO A 1 -11.43 40.84 -25.19
C PRO A 1 -10.87 39.48 -25.65
N GLY A 2 -9.88 38.96 -24.93
CA GLY A 2 -9.28 37.65 -25.23
C GLY A 2 -10.10 36.53 -24.63
N GLU A 3 -10.31 35.45 -25.38
CA GLU A 3 -10.98 34.25 -24.88
C GLU A 3 -10.25 33.69 -23.64
N PRO A 4 -10.99 33.27 -22.60
CA PRO A 4 -10.38 32.66 -21.43
C PRO A 4 -9.69 31.36 -21.84
N ARG A 5 -8.41 31.22 -21.50
CA ARG A 5 -7.68 29.96 -21.74
C ARG A 5 -8.39 28.84 -20.97
N PRO A 6 -8.78 27.74 -21.64
CA PRO A 6 -9.40 26.62 -20.95
C PRO A 6 -8.43 26.09 -19.89
N ARG A 7 -8.90 26.01 -18.65
CA ARG A 7 -8.13 25.38 -17.57
C ARG A 7 -8.12 23.89 -17.89
N GLY A 8 -6.93 23.31 -18.08
CA GLY A 8 -6.73 22.00 -18.75
C GLY A 8 -7.46 20.76 -18.19
N LEU A 9 -8.23 20.87 -17.11
CA LEU A 9 -9.12 19.81 -16.61
C LEU A 9 -10.55 19.89 -17.15
N GLU A 10 -10.99 21.03 -17.70
CA GLU A 10 -12.37 21.20 -18.20
C GLU A 10 -12.64 20.41 -19.50
N SER A 11 -11.59 19.91 -20.16
CA SER A 11 -11.66 19.10 -21.39
C SER A 11 -11.36 17.61 -21.18
N ILE A 12 -11.13 17.17 -19.94
CA ILE A 12 -10.89 15.76 -19.66
C ILE A 12 -12.25 15.06 -19.58
N ASP A 13 -12.50 14.18 -20.54
CA ASP A 13 -13.67 13.29 -20.53
C ASP A 13 -13.57 12.38 -19.31
N VAL A 14 -14.30 12.74 -18.24
CA VAL A 14 -14.33 12.05 -16.94
C VAL A 14 -14.56 10.56 -17.13
N SER A 15 -15.39 10.17 -18.12
CA SER A 15 -15.68 8.77 -18.41
C SER A 15 -14.46 7.97 -18.90
N LYS A 16 -13.52 8.62 -19.60
CA LYS A 16 -12.26 7.99 -20.03
C LYS A 16 -11.31 7.79 -18.86
N VAL A 17 -11.24 8.75 -17.94
CA VAL A 17 -10.42 8.64 -16.72
C VAL A 17 -10.95 7.54 -15.83
N GLU A 18 -12.25 7.51 -15.55
CA GLU A 18 -12.87 6.45 -14.75
C GLU A 18 -12.63 5.06 -15.35
N ARG A 19 -12.73 4.92 -16.67
CA ARG A 19 -12.44 3.66 -17.36
C ARG A 19 -10.97 3.24 -17.22
N ALA A 20 -10.04 4.20 -17.33
CA ALA A 20 -8.62 3.94 -17.15
C ALA A 20 -8.31 3.52 -15.70
N LEU A 21 -8.90 4.20 -14.71
CA LEU A 21 -8.76 3.86 -13.29
C LEU A 21 -9.29 2.45 -12.99
N LYS A 22 -10.47 2.09 -13.49
CA LYS A 22 -11.02 0.73 -13.36
C LYS A 22 -10.10 -0.32 -13.99
N LYS A 23 -9.55 -0.03 -15.18
CA LYS A 23 -8.61 -0.94 -15.84
C LYS A 23 -7.32 -1.11 -15.01
N LEU A 24 -6.77 -0.02 -14.47
CA LEU A 24 -5.59 -0.07 -13.60
C LEU A 24 -5.88 -0.88 -12.34
N ARG A 25 -6.98 -0.61 -11.63
CA ARG A 25 -7.40 -1.35 -10.44
C ARG A 25 -7.50 -2.85 -10.71
N ASN A 26 -8.15 -3.23 -11.81
CA ASN A 26 -8.25 -4.63 -12.22
C ASN A 26 -6.87 -5.30 -12.43
N ILE A 27 -5.90 -4.59 -13.02
CA ILE A 27 -4.54 -5.12 -13.20
C ILE A 27 -3.84 -5.27 -11.85
N LEU A 28 -3.98 -4.29 -10.95
CA LEU A 28 -3.41 -4.36 -9.62
C LEU A 28 -3.97 -5.54 -8.83
N ASP A 29 -5.29 -5.73 -8.84
CA ASP A 29 -5.97 -6.81 -8.11
C ASP A 29 -5.67 -8.21 -8.64
N SER A 30 -5.70 -8.35 -9.97
CA SER A 30 -5.58 -9.66 -10.62
C SER A 30 -4.14 -10.11 -10.85
N GLN A 31 -3.18 -9.19 -10.88
CA GLN A 31 -1.79 -9.49 -11.21
C GLN A 31 -0.80 -9.01 -10.16
N ALA A 32 -0.85 -7.73 -9.78
CA ALA A 32 0.16 -7.16 -8.89
C ALA A 32 0.08 -7.77 -7.48
N ILE A 33 -1.10 -7.75 -6.83
CA ILE A 33 -1.24 -8.27 -5.47
C ILE A 33 -0.87 -9.76 -5.39
N PRO A 34 -1.38 -10.68 -6.24
CA PRO A 34 -0.98 -12.09 -6.18
C PRO A 34 0.52 -12.30 -6.38
N THR A 35 1.14 -11.51 -7.25
CA THR A 35 2.58 -11.60 -7.51
C THR A 35 3.39 -11.18 -6.29
N LEU A 36 3.02 -10.08 -5.65
CA LEU A 36 3.70 -9.59 -4.45
C LEU A 36 3.48 -10.51 -3.25
N GLU A 37 2.26 -11.03 -3.04
CA GLU A 37 1.96 -12.05 -2.02
C GLU A 37 2.80 -13.32 -2.23
N TYR A 38 2.98 -13.74 -3.48
CA TYR A 38 3.84 -14.87 -3.80
C TYR A 38 5.33 -14.62 -3.49
N TRP A 39 5.80 -13.38 -3.60
CA TRP A 39 7.20 -13.01 -3.29
C TRP A 39 7.50 -12.90 -1.80
N ILE A 40 6.49 -12.73 -0.94
CA ILE A 40 6.67 -12.67 0.52
C ILE A 40 6.51 -14.03 1.22
N ASP A 41 6.24 -15.11 0.46
CA ASP A 41 6.20 -16.45 1.02
C ASP A 41 7.54 -16.76 1.74
N PRO A 42 7.53 -17.02 3.07
CA PRO A 42 8.74 -17.26 3.85
C PRO A 42 9.57 -18.46 3.36
N ASN A 43 8.94 -19.40 2.64
CA ASN A 43 9.65 -20.52 2.03
C ASN A 43 10.50 -20.11 0.83
N ARG A 44 10.20 -18.96 0.23
CA ARG A 44 10.83 -18.44 -0.99
C ARG A 44 11.77 -17.28 -0.71
N ASN A 45 11.35 -16.37 0.17
CA ASN A 45 12.10 -15.15 0.45
C ASN A 45 12.48 -15.10 1.94
N LYS A 46 13.79 -15.18 2.18
CA LYS A 46 14.38 -15.07 3.53
C LYS A 46 15.08 -13.73 3.75
N ASP A 47 15.14 -12.89 2.73
CA ASP A 47 15.76 -11.57 2.83
C ASP A 47 14.75 -10.57 3.38
N VAL A 48 15.01 -10.16 4.62
CA VAL A 48 14.18 -9.20 5.35
C VAL A 48 14.06 -7.86 4.62
N ASN A 49 15.10 -7.40 3.93
CA ASN A 49 15.04 -6.13 3.20
C ASN A 49 14.09 -6.23 2.02
N ILE A 50 14.13 -7.35 1.29
CA ILE A 50 13.18 -7.60 0.19
C ILE A 50 11.77 -7.77 0.76
N GLY A 51 11.61 -8.45 1.89
CA GLY A 51 10.32 -8.54 2.60
C GLY A 51 9.74 -7.17 2.92
N CYS A 52 10.53 -6.29 3.55
CA CYS A 52 10.13 -4.91 3.87
C CYS A 52 9.79 -4.10 2.60
N LEU A 53 10.56 -4.25 1.53
CA LEU A 53 10.29 -3.60 0.25
C LEU A 53 8.92 -4.04 -0.29
N VAL A 54 8.66 -5.35 -0.34
CA VAL A 54 7.41 -5.87 -0.91
C VAL A 54 6.21 -5.54 -0.03
N HIS A 55 6.31 -5.64 1.30
CA HIS A 55 5.23 -5.24 2.22
C HIS A 55 4.88 -3.75 2.12
N SER A 56 5.88 -2.90 1.90
CA SER A 56 5.66 -1.46 1.68
C SER A 56 4.88 -1.20 0.38
N HIS A 57 5.22 -1.93 -0.69
CA HIS A 57 4.50 -1.83 -1.96
C HIS A 57 3.10 -2.44 -1.89
N LEU A 58 2.92 -3.54 -1.15
CA LEU A 58 1.60 -4.10 -0.89
C LEU A 58 0.70 -3.07 -0.20
N LEU A 59 1.15 -2.39 0.85
CA LEU A 59 0.41 -1.30 1.47
C LEU A 59 0.05 -0.20 0.47
N TYR A 60 1.01 0.21 -0.35
CA TYR A 60 0.81 1.25 -1.36
C TYR A 60 -0.30 0.92 -2.36
N LEU A 61 -0.49 -0.36 -2.72
CA LEU A 61 -1.57 -0.80 -3.60
C LEU A 61 -2.97 -0.55 -3.01
N PHE A 62 -3.09 -0.37 -1.69
CA PHE A 62 -4.34 -0.07 -1.00
C PHE A 62 -4.50 1.40 -0.61
N LYS A 63 -3.56 2.29 -1.00
CA LYS A 63 -3.60 3.72 -0.62
C LYS A 63 -4.96 4.40 -0.81
N ASN A 64 -5.65 4.08 -1.90
CA ASN A 64 -6.92 4.70 -2.30
C ASN A 64 -8.14 3.77 -2.09
N TYR A 65 -8.06 2.81 -1.18
CA TYR A 65 -9.22 1.97 -0.84
C TYR A 65 -10.15 2.74 0.09
N ASP A 66 -11.44 2.70 -0.21
CA ASP A 66 -12.48 3.14 0.70
C ASP A 66 -13.06 1.93 1.47
N TYR A 67 -13.97 2.19 2.42
CA TYR A 67 -14.56 1.15 3.26
C TYR A 67 -15.26 0.06 2.43
N GLU A 68 -15.88 0.47 1.32
CA GLU A 68 -16.62 -0.39 0.40
C GLU A 68 -15.71 -1.35 -0.36
N ASP A 69 -14.43 -1.00 -0.54
CA ASP A 69 -13.42 -1.82 -1.20
C ASP A 69 -12.77 -2.83 -0.25
N LEU A 70 -13.01 -2.71 1.07
CA LEU A 70 -12.44 -3.62 2.05
C LEU A 70 -13.12 -5.00 2.00
N ASP A 71 -12.29 -6.00 1.76
CA ASP A 71 -12.58 -7.41 1.92
C ASP A 71 -11.57 -8.08 2.86
N PHE A 72 -11.77 -9.37 3.11
CA PHE A 72 -10.87 -10.18 3.92
C PHE A 72 -9.40 -10.07 3.46
N ARG A 73 -9.14 -10.08 2.14
CA ARG A 73 -7.77 -10.06 1.59
C ARG A 73 -7.12 -8.72 1.84
N ALA A 74 -7.81 -7.61 1.53
CA ALA A 74 -7.31 -6.26 1.75
C ALA A 74 -6.94 -6.04 3.22
N VAL A 75 -7.86 -6.39 4.14
CA VAL A 75 -7.61 -6.23 5.58
C VAL A 75 -6.44 -7.11 6.05
N SER A 76 -6.38 -8.37 5.61
CA SER A 76 -5.28 -9.28 5.94
C SER A 76 -3.94 -8.74 5.46
N VAL A 77 -3.86 -8.28 4.21
CA VAL A 77 -2.61 -7.78 3.62
C VAL A 77 -2.16 -6.48 4.29
N ILE A 78 -3.09 -5.55 4.55
CA ILE A 78 -2.76 -4.28 5.22
C ILE A 78 -2.22 -4.54 6.62
N LEU A 79 -2.93 -5.35 7.42
CA LEU A 79 -2.51 -5.64 8.79
C LEU A 79 -1.20 -6.44 8.84
N SER A 80 -1.06 -7.48 8.03
CA SER A 80 0.17 -8.29 7.97
C SER A 80 1.37 -7.45 7.54
N SER A 81 1.18 -6.56 6.56
CA SER A 81 2.25 -5.68 6.09
C SER A 81 2.62 -4.63 7.14
N GLN A 82 1.64 -4.04 7.83
CA GLN A 82 1.89 -3.14 8.95
C GLN A 82 2.71 -3.81 10.05
N VAL A 83 2.31 -5.02 10.48
CA VAL A 83 3.01 -5.75 11.53
C VAL A 83 4.42 -6.13 11.10
N TYR A 84 4.56 -6.69 9.90
CA TYR A 84 5.87 -7.08 9.38
C TYR A 84 6.84 -5.90 9.32
N LEU A 85 6.41 -4.76 8.78
CA LEU A 85 7.23 -3.56 8.71
C LEU A 85 7.57 -3.00 10.10
N THR A 86 6.63 -3.03 11.03
CA THR A 86 6.88 -2.56 12.41
C THR A 86 7.96 -3.40 13.12
N ILE A 87 8.03 -4.70 12.81
CA ILE A 87 9.02 -5.62 13.39
C ILE A 87 10.37 -5.50 12.68
N ASN A 88 10.35 -5.43 11.34
CA ASN A 88 11.53 -5.67 10.51
C ASN A 88 12.13 -4.42 9.86
N HIS A 89 11.41 -3.30 9.81
CA HIS A 89 11.88 -2.04 9.23
C HIS A 89 12.19 -1.02 10.31
N ARG A 90 13.38 -0.40 10.21
CA ARG A 90 13.77 0.69 11.09
C ARG A 90 13.31 2.01 10.51
N PHE A 91 12.17 2.49 10.97
CA PHE A 91 11.67 3.81 10.60
C PHE A 91 12.58 4.92 11.15
N SER A 92 12.87 5.92 10.31
CA SER A 92 13.61 7.13 10.68
C SER A 92 12.65 8.11 11.37
N ALA A 93 13.11 8.74 12.45
CA ALA A 93 12.35 9.79 13.12
C ALA A 93 12.44 11.14 12.37
N SER A 94 13.36 11.26 11.40
CA SER A 94 13.54 12.49 10.64
C SER A 94 12.80 12.44 9.31
N ILE A 95 11.83 13.35 9.13
CA ILE A 95 11.03 13.49 7.91
C ILE A 95 11.93 13.79 6.68
N PHE A 96 13.12 14.32 6.91
CA PHE A 96 14.08 14.69 5.87
C PHE A 96 14.88 13.52 5.29
N ASP A 97 14.81 12.34 5.90
CA ASP A 97 15.51 11.12 5.42
C ASP A 97 14.73 10.38 4.32
N ASP A 98 13.46 10.69 4.13
CA ASP A 98 12.52 9.84 3.38
C ASP A 98 12.71 9.87 1.85
N LEU A 99 13.41 10.88 1.34
CA LEU A 99 13.57 11.11 -0.10
C LEU A 99 14.92 11.70 -0.47
N GLN A 100 15.88 11.77 0.45
CA GLN A 100 17.23 12.13 0.04
C GLN A 100 17.81 10.96 -0.75
N ASP A 101 17.70 11.06 -2.07
CA ASP A 101 18.67 10.49 -2.99
C ASP A 101 20.04 10.76 -2.35
N THR A 102 20.63 9.73 -1.78
CA THR A 102 21.98 9.85 -1.27
C THR A 102 22.80 10.28 -2.48
N PRO A 103 23.46 11.46 -2.47
CA PRO A 103 24.18 11.96 -3.64
C PRO A 103 25.36 11.06 -4.03
N ASN A 104 25.60 10.01 -3.23
CA ASN A 104 26.56 8.98 -3.48
C ASN A 104 25.87 7.78 -4.19
N PRO A 105 26.06 7.59 -5.50
CA PRO A 105 25.44 6.53 -6.30
C PRO A 105 25.87 5.10 -5.92
N THR A 106 26.78 4.96 -4.94
CA THR A 106 27.20 3.67 -4.39
C THR A 106 26.37 3.22 -3.18
N HIS A 107 25.55 4.11 -2.60
CA HIS A 107 24.60 3.70 -1.58
C HIS A 107 23.32 3.17 -2.24
N PRO A 108 22.80 2.03 -1.77
CA PRO A 108 21.53 1.54 -2.26
C PRO A 108 20.42 2.57 -1.97
N PRO A 109 19.42 2.71 -2.86
CA PRO A 109 18.26 3.58 -2.62
C PRO A 109 17.58 3.22 -1.29
N PRO A 110 16.80 4.15 -0.70
CA PRO A 110 16.11 3.91 0.57
C PRO A 110 15.40 2.55 0.57
N SER A 111 15.55 1.82 1.66
CA SER A 111 15.34 0.35 1.71
C SER A 111 13.98 -0.13 1.20
N ILE A 112 12.95 0.71 1.28
CA ILE A 112 11.57 0.40 0.87
C ILE A 112 11.08 1.21 -0.33
N GLN A 113 11.89 2.14 -0.85
CA GLN A 113 11.65 2.93 -2.06
C GLN A 113 10.32 3.72 -2.11
N ILE A 114 9.68 3.89 -0.96
CA ILE A 114 8.48 4.69 -0.72
C ILE A 114 8.78 5.57 0.49
N ALA A 115 8.34 6.83 0.46
CA ALA A 115 8.50 7.75 1.59
C ALA A 115 7.87 7.12 2.86
N GLN A 116 8.56 7.17 4.01
CA GLN A 116 8.04 6.54 5.22
C GLN A 116 6.77 7.23 5.71
N SER A 117 6.69 8.56 5.57
CA SER A 117 5.46 9.33 5.81
C SER A 117 4.26 8.78 5.05
N GLU A 118 4.45 8.38 3.79
CA GLU A 118 3.40 7.83 2.95
C GLU A 118 2.90 6.47 3.49
N ILE A 119 3.81 5.61 3.95
CA ILE A 119 3.44 4.35 4.61
C ILE A 119 2.61 4.60 5.87
N PHE A 120 3.00 5.59 6.68
CA PHE A 120 2.24 5.95 7.88
C PHE A 120 0.87 6.51 7.52
N ASP A 121 0.77 7.39 6.52
CA ASP A 121 -0.50 7.98 6.09
C ASP A 121 -1.48 6.90 5.61
N ILE A 122 -1.02 5.91 4.84
CA ILE A 122 -1.83 4.77 4.40
C ILE A 122 -2.33 3.95 5.61
N ILE A 123 -1.45 3.63 6.57
CA ILE A 123 -1.85 2.86 7.74
C ILE A 123 -2.87 3.63 8.59
N GLN A 124 -2.67 4.94 8.78
CA GLN A 124 -3.58 5.76 9.58
C GLN A 124 -4.94 5.94 8.89
N SER A 125 -4.96 6.14 7.57
CA SER A 125 -6.21 6.31 6.82
C SER A 125 -7.10 5.05 6.90
N HIS A 126 -6.48 3.86 6.87
CA HIS A 126 -7.21 2.59 6.95
C HIS A 126 -7.64 2.17 8.36
N ARG A 127 -7.00 2.71 9.40
CA ARG A 127 -7.18 2.25 10.79
C ARG A 127 -8.64 2.21 11.23
N TYR A 128 -9.40 3.28 10.98
CA TYR A 128 -10.81 3.34 11.36
C TYR A 128 -11.65 2.33 10.57
N ASN A 129 -11.43 2.26 9.25
CA ASN A 129 -12.18 1.39 8.35
C ASN A 129 -11.93 -0.10 8.66
N ILE A 130 -10.71 -0.48 9.02
CA ILE A 130 -10.37 -1.85 9.45
C ILE A 130 -11.08 -2.21 10.75
N LEU A 131 -11.07 -1.32 11.75
CA LEU A 131 -11.75 -1.57 13.03
C LEU A 131 -13.27 -1.69 12.84
N ARG A 132 -13.84 -0.85 11.98
CA ARG A 132 -15.24 -0.93 11.58
C ARG A 132 -15.54 -2.25 10.86
N PHE A 133 -14.69 -2.64 9.91
CA PHE A 133 -14.82 -3.89 9.16
C PHE A 133 -14.83 -5.11 10.10
N ALA A 134 -13.88 -5.17 11.03
CA ALA A 134 -13.79 -6.28 11.99
C ALA A 134 -15.02 -6.37 12.90
N ARG A 135 -15.62 -5.23 13.25
CA ARG A 135 -16.84 -5.17 14.07
C ARG A 135 -18.09 -5.58 13.29
N GLU A 136 -18.21 -5.16 12.04
CA GLU A 136 -19.40 -5.42 11.21
C GLU A 136 -19.37 -6.80 10.52
N LYS A 137 -18.17 -7.30 10.18
CA LYS A 137 -17.94 -8.58 9.49
C LYS A 137 -17.09 -9.52 10.35
N VAL A 138 -17.63 -9.92 11.50
CA VAL A 138 -16.91 -10.65 12.58
C VAL A 138 -16.07 -11.83 12.04
N GLU A 139 -16.67 -12.75 11.29
CA GLU A 139 -15.96 -13.93 10.76
C GLU A 139 -14.77 -13.54 9.85
N GLN A 140 -14.96 -12.56 8.96
CA GLN A 140 -13.89 -12.10 8.08
C GLN A 140 -12.81 -11.33 8.85
N GLY A 141 -13.22 -10.56 9.87
CA GLY A 141 -12.30 -9.84 10.76
C GLY A 141 -11.43 -10.79 11.57
N ASP A 142 -12.02 -11.82 12.15
CA ASP A 142 -11.31 -12.85 12.92
C ASP A 142 -10.32 -13.60 12.04
N ASN A 143 -10.76 -14.05 10.86
CA ASN A 143 -9.88 -14.70 9.88
C ASN A 143 -8.72 -13.79 9.46
N ALA A 144 -8.99 -12.50 9.24
CA ALA A 144 -7.96 -11.55 8.84
C ALA A 144 -6.93 -11.33 9.96
N MET A 145 -7.38 -11.27 11.22
CA MET A 145 -6.49 -11.16 12.38
C MET A 145 -5.65 -12.42 12.57
N GLU A 146 -6.21 -13.60 12.33
CA GLU A 146 -5.45 -14.87 12.37
C GLU A 146 -4.36 -14.89 11.28
N ALA A 147 -4.64 -14.37 10.08
CA ALA A 147 -3.67 -14.29 9.00
C ALA A 147 -2.44 -13.47 9.39
N VAL A 148 -2.60 -12.41 10.19
CA VAL A 148 -1.50 -11.56 10.69
C VAL A 148 -0.53 -12.35 11.56
N VAL A 149 -1.06 -13.20 12.45
CA VAL A 149 -0.25 -14.02 13.37
C VAL A 149 0.66 -15.00 12.62
N ARG A 150 0.30 -15.38 11.39
CA ARG A 150 1.10 -16.29 10.56
C ARG A 150 2.28 -15.61 9.86
N VAL A 151 2.28 -14.28 9.79
CA VAL A 151 3.31 -13.47 9.09
C VAL A 151 4.31 -12.87 10.08
N ALA A 152 3.93 -12.70 11.35
CA ALA A 152 4.79 -12.22 12.45
C ALA A 152 5.64 -13.34 13.06
#